data_AF-A0A9Q0ELU5-F1
#
_entry.id   AF-A0A9Q0ELU5-F1
#
_cell.length_a   1.000
_cell.length_b   1.000
_cell.length_c   1.000
_cell.angle_alpha   90.00
_cell.angle_beta   90.00
_cell.angle_gamma   90.00
#
_symmetry.space_group_name_H-M   'P 1'
#
loop_
_entity.id
_entity.type
_entity.pdbx_description
1 polymer ?
#
loop_
_entity_poly.entity_id
_entity_poly.type
_entity_poly.pdbx_seq_one_letter_code
_entity_poly.pdbx_strand_id
1 'polypeptide(L)'
;MKEESREKKLKLLEAKEQFKLLLEEAKITSRSTFKQFCLRHRGDHRLHAFNRKKEQEVLFNHYITSLKRRDKENRVRLSRMR
;
A
#
# COMPACT_ATOMS: atom_id res chain seq x y z
N MET A 1 -32.00 6.61 -2.22
CA MET A 1 -30.84 6.34 -1.34
C MET A 1 -29.70 5.73 -2.17
N LYS A 2 -28.84 6.55 -2.80
CA LYS A 2 -27.64 6.11 -3.54
C LYS A 2 -26.33 6.68 -2.96
N GLU A 3 -26.44 7.52 -1.95
CA GLU A 3 -25.32 8.28 -1.36
C GLU A 3 -24.53 7.46 -0.34
N GLU A 4 -25.19 6.56 0.39
CA GLU A 4 -24.54 5.75 1.43
C GLU A 4 -23.50 4.75 0.88
N SER A 5 -23.63 4.35 -0.39
CA SER A 5 -22.66 3.52 -1.10
C SER A 5 -21.47 4.32 -1.62
N ARG A 6 -21.62 5.63 -1.86
CA ARG A 6 -20.53 6.49 -2.33
C ARG A 6 -19.57 6.77 -1.19
N GLU A 7 -20.06 7.07 0.00
CA GLU A 7 -19.22 7.38 1.16
C GLU A 7 -18.42 6.17 1.65
N LYS A 8 -19.03 4.97 1.68
CA LYS A 8 -18.32 3.72 2.01
C LYS A 8 -17.23 3.39 0.99
N LYS A 9 -17.46 3.72 -0.29
CA LYS A 9 -16.47 3.53 -1.36
C LYS A 9 -15.35 4.57 -1.30
N LEU A 10 -15.67 5.83 -1.02
CA LEU A 10 -14.70 6.92 -0.86
C LEU A 10 -13.78 6.69 0.34
N LYS A 11 -14.32 6.32 1.51
CA LYS A 11 -13.51 5.99 2.69
C LYS A 11 -12.55 4.83 2.45
N LEU A 12 -12.97 3.82 1.68
CA LEU A 12 -12.10 2.70 1.31
C LEU A 12 -11.01 3.11 0.31
N LEU A 13 -11.32 4.01 -0.63
CA LEU A 13 -10.33 4.57 -1.57
C LEU A 13 -9.30 5.41 -0.82
N GLU A 14 -9.75 6.29 0.06
CA GLU A 14 -8.88 7.11 0.90
C GLU A 14 -8.00 6.24 1.80
N ALA A 15 -8.58 5.22 2.45
CA ALA A 15 -7.80 4.26 3.23
C ALA A 15 -6.72 3.55 2.39
N LYS A 16 -7.04 3.20 1.13
CA LYS A 16 -6.07 2.58 0.21
C LYS A 16 -4.94 3.54 -0.17
N GLU A 17 -5.26 4.81 -0.45
CA GLU A 17 -4.25 5.83 -0.75
C GLU A 17 -3.39 6.13 0.47
N GLN A 18 -3.99 6.34 1.64
CA GLN A 18 -3.28 6.57 2.90
C GLN A 18 -2.38 5.37 3.25
N PHE A 19 -2.85 4.14 3.05
CA PHE A 19 -2.03 2.94 3.25
C PHE A 19 -0.85 2.92 2.29
N LYS A 20 -1.05 3.26 1.01
CA LYS A 20 0.03 3.34 0.02
C LYS A 20 1.06 4.42 0.39
N LEU A 21 0.59 5.62 0.78
CA LEU A 21 1.46 6.70 1.25
C LEU A 21 2.26 6.28 2.48
N LEU A 22 1.65 5.56 3.42
CA LEU A 22 2.33 5.05 4.60
C LEU A 22 3.42 4.03 4.22
N LEU A 23 3.18 3.20 3.22
CA LEU A 23 4.21 2.28 2.68
C LEU A 23 5.36 3.06 2.01
N GLU A 24 5.05 4.13 1.29
CA GLU A 24 6.06 5.01 0.67
C GLU A 24 6.89 5.76 1.73
N GLU A 25 6.23 6.34 2.74
CA GLU A 25 6.85 7.09 3.84
C GLU A 25 7.69 6.18 4.76
N ALA A 26 7.18 4.97 5.04
CA ALA A 26 7.92 3.94 5.75
C ALA A 26 9.08 3.35 4.93
N LYS A 27 9.28 3.84 3.69
CA LYS A 27 10.31 3.37 2.74
C LYS A 27 10.28 1.85 2.62
N ILE A 28 9.08 1.30 2.46
CA ILE A 28 8.88 -0.14 2.34
C ILE A 28 9.59 -0.62 1.08
N THR A 29 10.50 -1.55 1.29
CA THR A 29 11.25 -2.20 0.22
C THR A 29 10.79 -3.64 0.08
N SER A 30 11.22 -4.28 -1.01
CA SER A 30 11.07 -5.72 -1.25
C SER A 30 11.54 -6.64 -0.12
N ARG A 31 12.36 -6.12 0.81
CA ARG A 31 12.89 -6.81 1.98
C ARG A 31 12.03 -6.60 3.24
N SER A 32 11.18 -5.57 3.25
CA SER A 32 10.32 -5.23 4.37
C SER A 32 9.18 -6.25 4.49
N THR A 33 8.82 -6.59 5.74
CA THR A 33 7.74 -7.54 6.02
C THR A 33 6.50 -6.82 6.56
N PHE A 34 5.32 -7.38 6.28
CA PHE A 34 4.05 -6.83 6.77
C PHE A 34 4.02 -6.72 8.30
N LYS A 35 4.58 -7.71 9.02
CA LYS A 35 4.71 -7.66 10.49
C LYS A 35 5.54 -6.47 10.96
N GLN A 36 6.71 -6.22 10.38
CA GLN A 36 7.57 -5.08 10.76
C GLN A 36 6.88 -3.75 10.49
N PHE A 37 6.18 -3.63 9.36
CA PHE A 37 5.38 -2.45 9.04
C PHE A 37 4.24 -2.23 10.06
N CYS A 38 3.44 -3.27 10.33
CA CYS A 38 2.38 -3.22 11.33
C CYS A 38 2.90 -2.92 12.75
N LEU A 39 4.10 -3.37 13.11
CA LEU A 39 4.70 -3.06 14.40
C LEU A 39 5.10 -1.58 14.49
N ARG A 40 5.71 -1.04 13.42
CA ARG A 40 6.12 0.37 13.36
C ARG A 40 4.93 1.34 13.35
N HIS A 41 3.85 0.97 12.67
CA HIS A 41 2.66 1.81 12.52
C HIS A 41 1.46 1.31 13.33
N ARG A 42 1.68 0.49 14.37
CA ARG A 42 0.59 -0.14 15.15
C ARG A 42 -0.39 0.87 15.76
N GLY A 43 0.07 2.07 16.08
CA GLY A 43 -0.73 3.17 16.63
C GLY A 43 -1.38 4.08 15.58
N ASP A 44 -1.16 3.83 14.29
CA ASP A 44 -1.66 4.67 13.22
C ASP A 44 -3.11 4.31 12.86
N HIS A 45 -4.01 5.30 12.91
CA HIS A 45 -5.42 5.13 12.55
C HIS A 45 -5.56 4.59 11.11
N ARG A 46 -4.64 4.95 10.21
CA ARG A 46 -4.66 4.54 8.80
C ARG A 46 -4.53 3.03 8.62
N LEU A 47 -3.89 2.34 9.56
CA LEU A 47 -3.86 0.88 9.59
C LEU A 47 -5.19 0.30 10.07
N HIS A 48 -5.87 0.94 11.02
CA HIS A 48 -7.17 0.49 11.51
C HIS A 48 -8.32 0.74 10.51
N ALA A 49 -8.10 1.58 9.49
CA ALA A 49 -9.08 1.86 8.43
C ALA A 49 -9.51 0.59 7.67
N PHE A 50 -8.65 -0.43 7.63
CA PHE A 50 -9.02 -1.75 7.13
C PHE A 50 -9.37 -2.67 8.30
N ASN A 51 -10.65 -3.02 8.43
CA ASN A 51 -11.14 -3.91 9.47
C ASN A 51 -10.60 -5.36 9.35
N ARG A 52 -9.99 -5.71 8.20
CA ARG A 52 -9.44 -7.05 7.92
C ARG A 52 -7.93 -6.99 7.69
N LYS A 53 -7.15 -7.55 8.62
CA LYS A 53 -5.69 -7.73 8.47
C LYS A 53 -5.29 -8.51 7.21
N LYS A 54 -6.12 -9.46 6.78
CA LYS A 54 -5.89 -10.24 5.57
C LYS A 54 -5.90 -9.38 4.30
N GLU A 55 -6.80 -8.39 4.24
CA GLU A 55 -6.85 -7.41 3.13
C GLU A 55 -5.61 -6.53 3.13
N GLN A 56 -5.17 -6.07 4.31
CA GLN A 56 -3.95 -5.28 4.46
C GLN A 56 -2.71 -6.05 3.99
N GLU A 57 -2.61 -7.33 4.33
CA GLU A 57 -1.50 -8.19 3.90
C GLU A 57 -1.50 -8.40 2.38
N VAL A 58 -2.67 -8.62 1.77
CA VAL A 58 -2.80 -8.72 0.31
C VAL A 58 -2.37 -7.40 -0.36
N LEU A 59 -2.82 -6.25 0.16
CA LEU A 59 -2.42 -4.93 -0.35
C LEU A 59 -0.91 -4.70 -0.20
N PHE A 60 -0.33 -5.07 0.93
CA PHE A 60 1.11 -4.98 1.17
C PHE A 60 1.88 -5.84 0.16
N ASN A 61 1.51 -7.11 0.02
CA ASN A 61 2.16 -8.03 -0.93
C ASN A 61 2.01 -7.54 -2.38
N HIS A 62 0.84 -7.01 -2.74
CA HIS A 62 0.61 -6.41 -4.04
C HIS A 62 1.51 -5.19 -4.27
N TYR A 63 1.63 -4.32 -3.27
CA TYR A 63 2.51 -3.16 -3.33
C TYR A 63 3.99 -3.55 -3.47
N ILE A 64 4.47 -4.53 -2.69
CA ILE A 64 5.83 -5.09 -2.82
C ILE A 64 6.06 -5.65 -4.23
N THR A 65 5.10 -6.41 -4.76
CA THR A 65 5.20 -6.98 -6.10
C THR A 65 5.19 -5.90 -7.17
N SER A 66 4.34 -4.88 -7.02
CA SER A 66 4.28 -3.71 -7.89
C SER A 66 5.56 -2.90 -7.85
N LEU A 67 6.17 -2.72 -6.67
CA LEU A 67 7.48 -2.09 -6.50
C LEU A 67 8.57 -2.85 -7.24
N LYS A 68 8.65 -4.18 -7.08
CA LYS A 68 9.61 -5.02 -7.81
C LYS A 68 9.44 -4.90 -9.32
N ARG A 69 8.20 -4.88 -9.80
CA ARG A 69 7.89 -4.72 -11.23
C ARG A 69 8.28 -3.34 -11.73
N ARG A 70 7.94 -2.28 -10.99
CA ARG A 70 8.30 -0.89 -11.33
C ARG A 70 9.80 -0.68 -11.33
N ASP A 71 10.52 -1.18 -10.33
CA ASP A 71 11.98 -1.08 -10.25
C ASP A 71 12.66 -1.76 -11.45
N LYS A 72 12.22 -2.98 -11.78
CA LYS A 72 12.68 -3.70 -12.98
C LYS A 72 12.35 -2.96 -14.27
N GLU A 73 11.13 -2.44 -14.42
CA GLU A 73 10.73 -1.69 -15.62
C GLU A 73 11.50 -0.36 -15.74
N ASN A 74 11.69 0.37 -14.64
CA ASN A 74 12.49 1.59 -14.62
C ASN A 74 13.94 1.29 -15.04
N ARG A 75 14.54 0.22 -14.50
CA ARG A 75 15.90 -0.20 -14.88
C ARG A 75 16.00 -0.51 -16.38
N VAL A 76 15.01 -1.18 -16.95
CA VAL A 76 14.95 -1.49 -18.39
C VAL A 76 14.76 -0.21 -19.23
N ARG A 77 13.88 0.70 -18.82
CA ARG A 77 13.69 1.99 -19.51
C ARG A 77 14.96 2.84 -19.48
N LEU A 78 15.59 2.98 -18.32
CA LEU A 78 16.86 3.69 -18.15
C LEU A 78 17.99 3.07 -19.00
N SER A 79 18.01 1.74 -19.12
CA SER A 79 19.00 1.03 -19.95
C SER A 79 18.75 1.18 -21.45
N ARG A 80 17.52 1.46 -21.89
CA ARG A 80 17.19 1.69 -23.31
C ARG A 80 17.45 3.12 -23.79
N MET A 81 17.69 4.05 -22.86
CA MET A 81 18.01 5.45 -23.15
C MET A 81 19.53 5.73 -23.15
N ARG A 82 20.36 4.71 -22.99
CA ARG A 82 21.83 4.80 -23.05
C ARG A 82 22.37 4.21 -24.34
#